data_AF-A0A7X9HQP3-F1
#
_entry.id   AF-A0A7X9HQP3-F1
#
_cell.length_a   1.000
_cell.length_b   1.000
_cell.length_c   1.000
_cell.angle_alpha   90.00
_cell.angle_beta   90.00
_cell.angle_gamma   90.00
#
_symmetry.space_group_name_H-M   'P 1'
#
loop_
_entity.id
_entity.type
_entity.pdbx_description
1 polymer ?
#
loop_
_entity_poly.entity_id
_entity_poly.type
_entity_poly.pdbx_seq_one_letter_code
_entity_poly.pdbx_strand_id
1 'polypeptide(L)'
;QMLGDHLDADEVTQEVLIVLYNKLKTFSYKSSLYTWIYKIVTTRSLNHIRKKKLKKLITFENDDEKEFVSHQDIIEDITNREKIDMVNKALDKLPPKQRQIFVLRNFDQLTYEEISEITGKSVGGLKANYFHALKKVMELVNEKI
;
A
#
# COMPACT_ATOMS: atom_id res chain seq x y z
N GLN A 1 -0.42 -5.14 2.81
CA GLN A 1 0.87 -4.43 2.64
C GLN A 1 0.74 -3.39 1.53
N MET A 2 1.38 -2.22 1.62
CA MET A 2 1.23 -1.15 0.61
C MET A 2 2.06 -1.40 -0.67
N LEU A 3 3.25 -1.96 -0.49
CA LEU A 3 4.17 -2.41 -1.53
C LEU A 3 3.95 -3.92 -1.66
N GLY A 4 3.58 -4.40 -2.85
CA GLY A 4 3.10 -5.77 -3.07
C GLY A 4 4.18 -6.85 -3.03
N ASP A 5 5.44 -6.49 -2.75
CA ASP A 5 6.59 -7.39 -2.65
C ASP A 5 7.59 -6.88 -1.59
N HIS A 6 8.32 -7.81 -0.97
CA HIS A 6 9.34 -7.56 0.05
C HIS A 6 10.54 -6.75 -0.47
N LEU A 7 10.98 -7.00 -1.71
CA LEU A 7 12.11 -6.24 -2.29
C LEU A 7 11.79 -4.75 -2.43
N ASP A 8 10.56 -4.45 -2.87
CA ASP A 8 10.07 -3.06 -2.93
C ASP A 8 9.97 -2.44 -1.53
N ALA A 9 9.58 -3.22 -0.53
CA ALA A 9 9.48 -2.76 0.85
C ALA A 9 10.85 -2.37 1.43
N ASP A 10 11.88 -3.16 1.15
CA ASP A 10 13.25 -2.88 1.58
C ASP A 10 13.81 -1.60 0.92
N GLU A 11 13.62 -1.44 -0.38
CA GLU A 11 14.05 -0.24 -1.12
C GLU A 11 13.38 1.02 -0.56
N VAL A 12 12.06 0.98 -0.36
CA VAL A 12 11.33 2.13 0.21
C VAL A 12 11.74 2.40 1.64
N THR A 13 12.02 1.37 2.44
CA THR A 13 12.46 1.55 3.83
C THR A 13 13.79 2.31 3.89
N GLN A 14 14.73 1.98 3.01
CA GLN A 14 16.00 2.71 2.90
C GLN A 14 15.78 4.19 2.54
N GLU A 15 14.94 4.47 1.52
CA GLU A 15 14.61 5.84 1.15
C GLU A 15 13.97 6.62 2.31
N VAL A 16 13.06 5.96 3.05
CA VAL A 16 12.38 6.55 4.21
C VAL A 16 13.38 6.91 5.29
N LEU A 17 14.29 6.01 5.67
CA LEU A 17 15.27 6.28 6.73
C LEU A 17 16.17 7.46 6.40
N ILE A 18 16.64 7.56 5.15
CA ILE A 18 17.43 8.71 4.67
C ILE A 18 16.63 10.01 4.79
N VAL A 19 15.36 10.00 4.37
CA VAL A 19 14.50 11.18 4.43
C VAL A 19 14.19 11.57 5.87
N LEU A 20 13.96 10.60 6.75
CA LEU A 20 13.73 10.84 8.17
C LEU A 20 14.95 11.50 8.80
N TYR A 21 16.14 10.94 8.61
CA TYR A 21 17.39 11.51 9.12
C TYR A 21 17.58 12.97 8.67
N ASN A 22 17.39 13.24 7.38
CA ASN A 22 17.56 14.58 6.81
C ASN A 22 16.49 15.58 7.28
N LYS A 23 15.26 15.11 7.52
CA LYS A 23 14.13 15.98 7.88
C LYS A 23 13.84 16.04 9.37
N LEU A 24 14.52 15.25 10.21
CA LEU A 24 14.21 15.17 11.64
C LEU A 24 14.23 16.56 12.32
N LYS A 25 15.20 17.40 11.97
CA LYS A 25 15.31 18.78 12.47
C LYS A 25 14.17 19.71 12.04
N THR A 26 13.40 19.33 11.03
CA THR A 26 12.26 20.10 10.50
C THR A 26 10.91 19.67 11.10
N PHE A 27 10.92 18.66 11.97
CA PHE A 27 9.71 18.23 12.65
C PHE A 27 9.22 19.32 13.61
N SER A 28 8.10 19.96 13.25
CA SER A 28 7.59 21.16 13.92
C SER A 28 6.47 20.88 14.93
N TYR A 29 6.33 19.64 15.41
CA TYR A 29 5.32 19.20 16.40
C TYR A 29 3.85 19.54 16.07
N LYS A 30 3.53 19.77 14.78
CA LYS A 30 2.16 20.03 14.31
C LYS A 30 1.28 18.77 14.21
N SER A 31 1.88 17.60 14.43
CA SER A 31 1.23 16.30 14.53
C SER A 31 2.04 15.43 15.47
N SER A 32 1.54 14.25 15.82
CA SER A 32 2.39 13.25 16.49
C SER A 32 3.59 12.89 15.60
N LEU A 33 4.70 12.47 16.23
CA LEU A 33 5.88 11.98 15.52
C LEU A 33 5.50 10.78 14.64
N TYR A 34 4.66 9.88 15.16
CA TYR A 34 4.12 8.75 14.42
C TYR A 34 3.42 9.20 13.13
N THR A 35 2.45 10.12 13.21
CA THR A 35 1.71 10.68 12.06
C THR A 35 2.66 11.28 11.02
N TRP A 36 3.70 11.99 11.47
CA TRP A 36 4.68 12.63 10.58
C TRP A 36 5.55 11.61 9.84
N ILE A 37 6.08 10.62 10.54
CA ILE A 37 6.83 9.50 9.95
C ILE A 37 5.93 8.75 8.96
N TYR A 38 4.71 8.46 9.37
CA TYR A 38 3.74 7.70 8.60
C TYR A 38 3.40 8.40 7.26
N LYS A 39 3.29 9.73 7.28
CA LYS A 39 3.14 10.55 6.07
C LYS A 39 4.32 10.42 5.10
N ILE A 40 5.54 10.37 5.63
CA ILE A 40 6.76 10.17 4.82
C ILE A 40 6.75 8.79 4.18
N VAL A 41 6.52 7.73 4.96
CA VAL A 41 6.42 6.33 4.49
C VAL A 41 5.38 6.20 3.38
N THR A 42 4.19 6.74 3.62
CA THR A 42 3.07 6.66 2.68
C THR A 42 3.37 7.41 1.38
N THR A 43 3.99 8.59 1.47
CA THR A 43 4.37 9.37 0.28
C THR A 43 5.42 8.64 -0.55
N ARG A 44 6.44 8.07 0.10
CA ARG A 44 7.53 7.35 -0.58
C ARG A 44 7.03 6.09 -1.26
N SER A 45 6.23 5.31 -0.56
CA SER A 45 5.61 4.10 -1.11
C SER A 45 4.73 4.39 -2.33
N LEU A 46 3.93 5.45 -2.29
CA LEU A 46 3.12 5.87 -3.45
C LEU A 46 3.96 6.32 -4.63
N ASN A 47 5.07 7.01 -4.39
CA ASN A 47 5.99 7.43 -5.44
C ASN A 47 6.69 6.21 -6.06
N HIS A 48 7.11 5.24 -5.24
CA HIS A 48 7.68 3.97 -5.72
C HIS A 48 6.72 3.21 -6.63
N ILE A 49 5.48 3.00 -6.18
CA ILE A 49 4.44 2.30 -6.96
C ILE A 49 4.19 3.01 -8.30
N ARG A 50 4.14 4.34 -8.32
CA ARG A 50 3.98 5.12 -9.57
C ARG A 50 5.18 4.97 -10.49
N LYS A 51 6.40 5.04 -9.96
CA LYS A 51 7.66 4.89 -10.71
C LYS A 51 7.77 3.49 -11.32
N LYS A 52 7.48 2.44 -10.54
CA LYS A 52 7.46 1.04 -11.00
C LYS A 52 6.42 0.82 -12.09
N LYS A 53 5.20 1.36 -11.94
CA LYS A 53 4.17 1.30 -12.97
C LYS A 53 4.59 2.01 -14.27
N LEU A 54 5.22 3.18 -14.17
CA LEU A 54 5.74 3.90 -15.34
C LEU A 54 6.88 3.12 -16.02
N LYS A 55 7.82 2.55 -15.25
CA LYS A 55 8.90 1.71 -15.76
C LYS A 55 8.34 0.51 -16.53
N LYS A 56 7.34 -0.19 -15.99
CA LYS A 56 6.66 -1.31 -16.65
C LYS A 56 5.92 -0.91 -17.94
N LEU A 57 5.47 0.33 -18.07
CA LEU A 57 4.83 0.81 -19.31
C LEU A 57 5.85 1.16 -20.41
N ILE A 58 7.07 1.54 -20.02
CA ILE A 58 8.14 1.94 -20.95
C ILE A 58 8.97 0.73 -21.39
N THR A 59 9.20 -0.20 -20.47
CA THR A 59 9.90 -1.45 -20.75
C THR A 59 8.86 -2.50 -21.17
N PHE A 60 8.85 -2.91 -22.44
CA PHE A 60 8.06 -4.05 -22.95
C PHE A 60 8.57 -5.40 -22.42
N GLU A 61 8.84 -5.49 -21.11
CA GLU A 61 9.23 -6.74 -20.45
C GLU A 61 7.96 -7.40 -19.91
N ASN A 62 7.54 -8.46 -20.61
CA ASN A 62 6.70 -9.50 -20.04
C ASN A 62 7.54 -10.18 -18.96
N ASP A 63 7.24 -9.93 -17.70
CA ASP A 63 7.88 -10.64 -16.59
C ASP A 63 6.87 -11.65 -16.05
N ASP A 64 7.09 -12.90 -16.47
CA ASP A 64 6.50 -14.08 -15.86
C ASP A 64 7.03 -14.27 -14.44
N GLU A 65 6.17 -14.85 -13.61
CA GLU A 65 6.22 -14.92 -12.15
C GLU A 65 7.56 -15.38 -11.54
N LYS A 66 7.96 -14.74 -10.45
CA LYS A 66 8.82 -15.36 -9.42
C LYS A 66 8.14 -15.27 -8.05
N GLU A 67 7.40 -16.33 -7.74
CA GLU A 67 6.96 -16.64 -6.39
C GLU A 67 8.15 -17.17 -5.57
N PHE A 68 8.53 -16.48 -4.50
CA PHE A 68 9.39 -17.04 -3.46
C PHE A 68 8.50 -17.64 -2.37
N VAL A 69 8.41 -18.97 -2.33
CA VAL A 69 7.60 -19.71 -1.36
C VAL A 69 8.44 -20.03 -0.12
N SER A 70 8.17 -19.34 0.99
CA SER A 70 8.58 -19.78 2.33
C SER A 70 7.66 -20.91 2.80
N HIS A 71 8.27 -22.02 3.22
CA HIS A 71 7.62 -23.25 3.67
C HIS A 71 7.41 -23.22 5.19
N GLN A 72 6.18 -22.97 5.63
CA GLN A 72 5.68 -23.41 6.94
C GLN A 72 4.14 -23.42 6.93
N ASP A 73 3.59 -24.59 7.30
CA ASP A 73 2.20 -24.96 7.61
C ASP A 73 1.18 -25.04 6.44
N ILE A 74 0.88 -26.27 5.98
CA ILE A 74 0.60 -26.54 4.55
C ILE A 74 -0.89 -26.76 4.16
N ILE A 75 -1.91 -26.74 5.04
CA ILE A 75 -3.28 -27.06 4.55
C ILE A 75 -4.34 -26.02 4.91
N GLU A 76 -4.38 -25.53 6.15
CA GLU A 76 -5.28 -24.42 6.53
C GLU A 76 -4.75 -23.06 6.01
N ASP A 77 -3.42 -22.95 5.88
CA ASP A 77 -2.74 -21.77 5.34
C ASP A 77 -2.89 -21.63 3.83
N ILE A 78 -3.04 -22.73 3.06
CA ILE A 78 -3.17 -22.62 1.58
C ILE A 78 -4.43 -21.86 1.19
N THR A 79 -5.58 -22.20 1.79
CA THR A 79 -6.86 -21.55 1.44
C THR A 79 -6.85 -20.06 1.84
N ASN A 80 -6.21 -19.74 2.97
CA ASN A 80 -6.03 -18.35 3.40
C ASN A 80 -5.00 -17.62 2.54
N ARG A 81 -3.92 -18.28 2.14
CA ARG A 81 -2.87 -17.76 1.26
C ARG A 81 -3.41 -17.47 -0.13
N GLU A 82 -4.22 -18.35 -0.71
CA GLU A 82 -4.91 -18.12 -1.99
C GLU A 82 -5.85 -16.92 -1.91
N LYS A 83 -6.64 -16.80 -0.84
CA LYS A 83 -7.51 -15.64 -0.63
C LYS A 83 -6.72 -14.35 -0.44
N ILE A 84 -5.64 -14.39 0.34
CA ILE A 84 -4.75 -13.24 0.56
C ILE A 84 -4.09 -12.83 -0.76
N ASP A 85 -3.63 -13.79 -1.55
CA ASP A 85 -3.01 -13.53 -2.85
C ASP A 85 -4.02 -12.97 -3.86
N MET A 86 -5.26 -13.47 -3.88
CA MET A 86 -6.35 -12.88 -4.66
C MET A 86 -6.61 -11.42 -4.27
N VAL A 87 -6.63 -11.11 -2.97
CA VAL A 87 -6.77 -9.74 -2.49
C VAL A 87 -5.56 -8.89 -2.89
N ASN A 88 -4.34 -9.38 -2.74
CA ASN A 88 -3.12 -8.67 -3.15
C ASN A 88 -3.12 -8.36 -4.67
N LYS A 89 -3.46 -9.35 -5.50
CA LYS A 89 -3.63 -9.19 -6.96
C LYS A 89 -4.75 -8.19 -7.30
N ALA A 90 -5.83 -8.15 -6.52
CA ALA A 90 -6.89 -7.15 -6.69
C ALA A 90 -6.39 -5.74 -6.32
N LEU A 91 -5.72 -5.59 -5.17
CA LEU A 91 -5.07 -4.35 -4.74
C LEU A 91 -4.07 -3.85 -5.79
N ASP A 92 -3.40 -4.75 -6.50
CA ASP A 92 -2.46 -4.38 -7.55
C ASP A 92 -3.09 -3.64 -8.74
N LYS A 93 -4.37 -3.93 -9.01
CA LYS A 93 -5.16 -3.28 -10.06
C LYS A 93 -5.80 -1.96 -9.60
N LEU A 94 -5.76 -1.64 -8.31
CA LEU A 94 -6.33 -0.40 -7.80
C LEU A 94 -5.45 0.82 -8.15
N PRO A 95 -6.06 1.96 -8.50
CA PRO A 95 -5.38 3.25 -8.49
C PRO A 95 -4.65 3.50 -7.16
N PRO A 96 -3.44 4.11 -7.16
CA PRO A 96 -2.63 4.24 -5.95
C PRO A 96 -3.34 4.91 -4.77
N LYS A 97 -4.18 5.92 -5.03
CA LYS A 97 -4.97 6.60 -3.98
C LYS A 97 -6.07 5.71 -3.38
N GLN A 98 -6.63 4.79 -4.15
CA GLN A 98 -7.64 3.83 -3.69
C GLN A 98 -6.97 2.69 -2.90
N ARG A 99 -5.84 2.17 -3.40
CA ARG A 99 -5.02 1.19 -2.68
C ARG A 99 -4.57 1.75 -1.32
N GLN A 100 -4.08 2.99 -1.31
CA GLN A 100 -3.67 3.69 -0.09
C GLN A 100 -4.78 3.66 0.96
N ILE A 101 -5.97 4.21 0.66
CA ILE A 101 -7.03 4.29 1.67
C ILE A 101 -7.50 2.91 2.14
N PHE A 102 -7.52 1.91 1.25
CA PHE A 102 -7.87 0.54 1.61
C PHE A 102 -6.85 -0.06 2.58
N VAL A 103 -5.55 0.06 2.28
CA VAL A 103 -4.49 -0.46 3.15
C VAL A 103 -4.52 0.21 4.53
N LEU A 104 -4.60 1.54 4.54
CA LEU A 104 -4.64 2.32 5.80
C LEU A 104 -5.85 1.97 6.67
N ARG A 105 -7.01 1.70 6.08
CA ARG A 105 -8.25 1.37 6.81
C ARG A 105 -8.32 -0.08 7.27
N ASN A 106 -7.94 -1.04 6.42
CA ASN A 106 -8.19 -2.46 6.69
C ASN A 106 -6.98 -3.18 7.29
N PHE A 107 -5.77 -2.81 6.89
CA PHE A 107 -4.56 -3.48 7.37
C PHE A 107 -3.96 -2.71 8.55
N ASP A 108 -3.82 -1.40 8.40
CA ASP A 108 -3.23 -0.55 9.45
C ASP A 108 -4.26 -0.07 10.49
N GLN A 109 -5.55 -0.36 10.25
CA GLN A 109 -6.69 -0.10 11.16
C GLN A 109 -6.84 1.37 11.61
N LEU A 110 -6.29 2.33 10.84
CA LEU A 110 -6.34 3.75 11.16
C LEU A 110 -7.73 4.34 10.95
N THR A 111 -8.19 5.24 11.82
CA THR A 111 -9.43 6.04 11.67
C THR A 111 -9.41 6.95 10.44
N TYR A 112 -10.57 7.41 9.97
CA TYR A 112 -10.59 8.37 8.84
C TYR A 112 -9.95 9.70 9.22
N GLU A 113 -10.02 10.07 10.50
CA GLU A 113 -9.45 11.24 11.10
C GLU A 113 -7.91 11.16 11.08
N GLU A 114 -7.32 10.05 11.53
CA GLU A 114 -5.87 9.82 11.44
C GLU A 114 -5.38 9.82 9.99
N ILE A 115 -6.13 9.19 9.09
CA ILE A 115 -5.78 9.17 7.66
C ILE A 115 -5.91 10.56 7.04
N SER A 116 -6.86 11.37 7.50
CA SER A 116 -7.01 12.77 7.10
C SER A 116 -5.77 13.57 7.51
N GLU A 117 -5.27 13.40 8.74
CA GLU A 117 -4.03 14.05 9.20
C GLU A 117 -2.81 13.62 8.38
N ILE A 118 -2.66 12.32 8.12
CA ILE A 118 -1.56 11.75 7.35
C ILE A 118 -1.58 12.28 5.91
N THR A 119 -2.75 12.26 5.26
CA THR A 119 -2.87 12.50 3.82
C THR A 119 -3.22 13.94 3.44
N GLY A 120 -3.70 14.74 4.40
CA GLY A 120 -4.19 16.11 4.17
C GLY A 120 -5.50 16.18 3.36
N LYS A 121 -6.26 15.09 3.28
CA LYS A 121 -7.52 15.00 2.54
C LYS A 121 -8.70 15.05 3.50
N SER A 122 -9.84 15.58 3.05
CA SER A 122 -11.06 15.61 3.87
C SER A 122 -11.57 14.20 4.17
N VAL A 123 -12.12 14.00 5.38
CA VAL A 123 -12.75 12.74 5.81
C VAL A 123 -13.84 12.30 4.82
N GLY A 124 -14.66 13.22 4.32
CA GLY A 124 -15.69 12.92 3.31
C GLY A 124 -15.09 12.37 2.01
N GLY A 125 -14.01 13.00 1.52
CA GLY A 125 -13.28 12.52 0.34
C GLY A 125 -12.63 11.15 0.56
N LEU A 126 -12.11 10.89 1.76
CA LEU A 126 -11.54 9.59 2.13
C LEU A 126 -12.61 8.49 2.16
N LYS A 127 -13.80 8.75 2.75
CA LYS A 127 -14.92 7.80 2.76
C LYS A 127 -15.39 7.44 1.36
N ALA A 128 -15.56 8.43 0.48
CA ALA A 128 -15.94 8.18 -0.91
C ALA A 128 -14.87 7.37 -1.66
N ASN A 129 -13.60 7.75 -1.51
CA ASN A 129 -12.49 7.05 -2.14
C ASN A 129 -12.34 5.60 -1.61
N TYR A 130 -12.58 5.38 -0.31
CA TYR A 130 -12.61 4.05 0.30
C TYR A 130 -13.74 3.20 -0.26
N PHE A 131 -14.95 3.76 -0.37
CA PHE A 131 -16.10 3.06 -0.95
C PHE A 131 -15.80 2.57 -2.36
N HIS A 132 -15.22 3.41 -3.22
CA HIS A 132 -14.80 3.00 -4.56
C HIS A 132 -13.69 1.94 -4.56
N ALA A 133 -12.74 2.04 -3.64
CA ALA A 133 -11.69 1.03 -3.48
C ALA A 133 -12.29 -0.34 -3.09
N LEU A 134 -13.16 -0.35 -2.08
CA LEU A 134 -13.82 -1.57 -1.59
C LEU A 134 -14.68 -2.22 -2.69
N LYS A 135 -15.50 -1.44 -3.39
CA LYS A 135 -16.32 -1.93 -4.50
C LYS A 135 -15.46 -2.62 -5.56
N LYS A 136 -14.36 -1.98 -5.95
CA LYS A 136 -13.45 -2.51 -6.98
C LYS A 136 -12.72 -3.78 -6.53
N VAL A 137 -12.32 -3.85 -5.26
CA VAL A 137 -11.73 -5.09 -4.70
C VAL A 137 -12.76 -6.22 -4.70
N MET A 138 -14.00 -5.96 -4.28
CA MET A 138 -15.07 -6.97 -4.31
C MET A 138 -15.35 -7.48 -5.72
N GLU A 139 -15.45 -6.60 -6.71
CA GLU A 139 -15.65 -6.98 -8.12
C GLU A 139 -14.50 -7.88 -8.62
N LEU A 140 -13.24 -7.49 -8.38
CA LEU A 140 -12.07 -8.23 -8.85
C LEU A 140 -11.86 -9.59 -8.16
N VAL A 141 -12.31 -9.71 -6.91
CA VAL A 141 -12.25 -10.97 -6.16
C VAL A 141 -13.39 -11.90 -6.58
N ASN A 142 -14.60 -11.37 -6.79
CA ASN A 142 -15.76 -12.17 -7.20
C ASN A 142 -15.70 -12.64 -8.66
N GLU A 143 -15.06 -11.90 -9.57
CA GLU A 143 -14.84 -12.35 -10.97
C GLU A 143 -13.93 -13.59 -11.08
N LYS A 144 -13.22 -13.95 -10.01
CA LYS A 144 -12.26 -15.07 -9.98
C LYS A 144 -12.75 -16.29 -9.19
N ILE A 145 -13.94 -16.23 -8.59
CA ILE A 145 -14.63 -17.35 -7.92
C ILE A 145 -15.66 -17.92 -8.89
#